data_AF-A0A8J7UPP0-F1
#
_entry.id   AF-A0A8J7UPP0-F1
#
_cell.length_a   1.000
_cell.length_b   1.000
_cell.length_c   1.000
_cell.angle_alpha   90.00
_cell.angle_beta   90.00
_cell.angle_gamma   90.00
#
_symmetry.space_group_name_H-M   'P 1'
#
loop_
_entity.id
_entity.type
_entity.pdbx_description
1 polymer ?
#
loop_
_entity_poly.entity_id
_entity_poly.type
_entity_poly.pdbx_seq_one_letter_code
_entity_poly.pdbx_strand_id
1 'polypeptide(L)' 'MSWSLERDDGTVTEWERSDGYATVRLRKRASGGFVVRLDVMEQAGDESAYERVRFDEREAAAERAAAWRDERDLDE' A
#
# COMPACT_ATOMS: atom_id res chain seq x y z
N MET A 1 9.52 -11.52 -2.30
CA MET A 1 8.32 -11.92 -1.52
C MET A 1 7.13 -11.27 -2.19
N SER A 2 6.19 -12.05 -2.74
CA SER A 2 5.14 -11.46 -3.57
C SER A 2 4.05 -10.72 -2.78
N TRP A 3 3.42 -9.76 -3.44
CA TRP A 3 2.23 -9.05 -2.98
C TRP A 3 0.95 -9.66 -3.58
N SER A 4 -0.09 -9.79 -2.77
CA SER A 4 -1.42 -10.26 -3.18
C SER A 4 -2.45 -9.14 -3.14
N LEU A 5 -3.37 -9.12 -4.09
CA LEU A 5 -4.50 -8.20 -4.11
C LEU A 5 -5.63 -8.76 -3.23
N GLU A 6 -5.79 -8.20 -2.03
CA GLU A 6 -6.80 -8.66 -1.05
C GLU A 6 -8.18 -8.05 -1.30
N ARG A 7 -8.22 -6.84 -1.88
CA ARG A 7 -9.47 -6.14 -2.17
C ARG A 7 -9.32 -5.21 -3.36
N ASP A 8 -10.32 -5.22 -4.24
CA ASP A 8 -10.57 -4.15 -5.22
C ASP A 8 -12.08 -3.98 -5.42
N ASP A 9 -12.65 -2.90 -4.87
CA ASP A 9 -14.10 -2.61 -4.93
C ASP A 9 -14.43 -1.30 -5.68
N GLY A 10 -13.43 -0.71 -6.34
CA GLY A 10 -13.54 0.58 -7.03
C GLY A 10 -13.46 1.80 -6.11
N THR A 11 -13.68 1.65 -4.81
CA THR A 11 -13.40 2.67 -3.80
C THR A 11 -12.11 2.39 -3.05
N VAL A 12 -11.84 1.13 -2.77
CA VAL A 12 -10.62 0.67 -2.11
C VAL A 12 -9.93 -0.36 -2.99
N THR A 13 -8.62 -0.22 -3.10
CA THR A 13 -7.70 -1.26 -3.58
C THR A 13 -6.68 -1.51 -2.48
N GLU A 14 -6.52 -2.76 -2.06
CA GLU A 14 -5.68 -3.15 -0.94
C GLU A 14 -4.82 -4.36 -1.31
N TRP A 15 -3.54 -4.27 -0.97
CA TRP A 15 -2.56 -5.32 -1.17
C TRP A 15 -1.89 -5.68 0.12
N GLU A 16 -1.68 -6.97 0.32
CA GLU A 16 -0.93 -7.51 1.45
C GLU A 16 0.30 -8.26 0.93
N ARG A 17 1.44 -8.06 1.58
CA ARG A 17 2.66 -8.83 1.32
C ARG A 17 2.45 -10.25 1.86
N SER A 18 2.94 -11.27 1.16
CA SER A 18 2.64 -12.68 1.48
C SER A 18 3.05 -13.14 2.88
N ASP A 19 3.91 -12.40 3.58
CA ASP A 19 4.27 -12.69 4.97
C ASP A 19 3.28 -12.12 6.00
N GLY A 20 2.31 -11.31 5.57
CA GLY A 20 1.30 -10.70 6.43
C GLY A 20 1.81 -9.50 7.24
N TYR A 21 3.02 -8.99 6.98
CA TYR A 21 3.62 -7.91 7.78
C TYR A 21 3.58 -6.54 7.10
N ALA A 22 3.14 -6.46 5.84
CA ALA A 22 3.03 -5.20 5.13
C ALA A 22 1.74 -5.12 4.34
N THR A 23 1.07 -3.96 4.42
CA THR A 23 -0.15 -3.66 3.66
C THR A 23 0.02 -2.32 2.95
N VAL A 24 -0.35 -2.28 1.67
CA VAL A 24 -0.53 -1.04 0.92
C VAL A 24 -1.99 -0.88 0.59
N ARG A 25 -2.55 0.30 0.86
CA ARG A 25 -3.96 0.58 0.62
C ARG A 25 -4.16 1.89 -0.12
N LEU A 26 -4.80 1.82 -1.27
CA LEU A 26 -5.32 2.95 -2.02
C LEU A 26 -6.82 3.09 -1.74
N ARG A 27 -7.25 4.30 -1.37
CA ARG A 27 -8.67 4.61 -1.14
C ARG A 27 -9.08 5.91 -1.83
N LYS A 28 -10.17 5.85 -2.61
CA LYS A 28 -10.92 7.02 -3.10
C LYS A 28 -11.68 7.68 -1.95
N ARG A 29 -11.59 9.00 -1.83
CA ARG A 29 -12.35 9.76 -0.83
C ARG A 29 -13.70 10.21 -1.41
N ALA A 30 -14.70 10.32 -0.54
CA ALA A 30 -16.01 10.85 -0.92
C ALA A 30 -15.93 12.33 -1.39
N SER A 31 -14.97 13.09 -0.89
CA SER A 31 -14.70 14.48 -1.28
C SER A 31 -13.93 14.62 -2.60
N GLY A 32 -13.67 13.51 -3.30
CA GLY A 32 -12.70 13.47 -4.40
C GLY A 32 -11.26 13.26 -3.90
N GLY A 33 -10.38 12.88 -4.84
CA GLY A 33 -9.00 12.51 -4.57
C GLY A 33 -8.83 11.12 -3.94
N PHE A 34 -7.56 10.77 -3.72
CA PHE A 34 -7.10 9.44 -3.33
C PHE A 34 -6.12 9.55 -2.15
N VAL A 35 -6.11 8.51 -1.33
CA VAL A 35 -5.16 8.35 -0.22
C VAL A 35 -4.48 7.02 -0.41
N VAL A 36 -3.16 7.02 -0.34
CA VAL A 36 -2.36 5.78 -0.25
C VAL A 36 -1.80 5.69 1.15
N ARG A 37 -1.87 4.50 1.74
CA ARG A 37 -1.25 4.17 3.03
C ARG A 37 -0.34 2.97 2.87
N LEU A 38 0.79 3.02 3.56
CA LEU A 38 1.67 1.88 3.81
C LEU A 38 1.69 1.65 5.31
N ASP A 39 1.45 0.41 5.68
CA ASP A 39 1.51 -0.09 7.05
C ASP A 39 2.48 -1.27 7.05
N VAL A 40 3.60 -1.14 7.77
CA VAL A 40 4.58 -2.20 7.96
C VAL A 40 4.71 -2.45 9.45
N MET A 41 4.35 -3.67 9.86
CA MET A 41 4.48 -4.12 11.22
C MET A 41 5.93 -4.48 11.54
N GLU A 42 6.34 -4.27 12.79
CA GLU A 42 7.68 -4.62 13.26
C GLU A 42 7.93 -6.14 13.10
N GLN A 43 8.93 -6.50 12.30
CA GLN A 43 9.52 -7.83 12.26
C GLN A 43 10.82 -7.80 13.09
N ALA A 44 11.22 -8.93 13.66
CA ALA A 44 12.47 -9.01 14.42
C ALA A 44 13.68 -8.75 13.48
N GLY A 45 14.19 -7.52 13.47
CA GLY A 45 15.28 -7.06 12.61
C GLY A 45 14.97 -5.84 11.74
N ASP A 46 13.70 -5.48 11.59
CA ASP A 46 13.23 -4.37 10.74
C ASP A 46 12.42 -3.33 11.53
N GLU A 47 12.48 -2.06 11.09
CA GLU A 47 11.71 -0.98 11.71
C GLU A 47 10.26 -0.99 11.20
N SER A 48 9.30 -0.81 12.11
CA SER A 48 7.90 -0.55 11.71
C SER A 48 7.78 0.76 10.94
N ALA A 49 6.89 0.81 9.95
CA ALA A 49 6.70 2.01 9.14
C ALA A 49 5.21 2.30 8.91
N TYR A 50 4.79 3.52 9.20
CA TYR A 50 3.48 4.03 8.84
C TYR A 50 3.63 5.27 7.96
N GLU A 51 3.22 5.17 6.69
CA GLU A 51 3.26 6.28 5.75
C GLU A 51 1.89 6.52 5.11
N ARG A 52 1.58 7.80 4.86
CA ARG A 52 0.30 8.20 4.27
C ARG A 52 0.47 9.42 3.36
N VAL A 53 0.03 9.28 2.11
CA VAL A 53 0.09 10.34 1.10
C VAL A 53 -1.28 10.55 0.46
N ARG A 54 -1.56 11.79 0.02
CA ARG A 54 -2.78 12.17 -0.69
C ARG A 54 -2.45 12.57 -2.12
N PHE A 55 -3.34 12.25 -3.04
CA PHE A 55 -3.24 12.60 -4.46
C PHE A 55 -4.60 13.06 -4.97
N ASP A 56 -4.61 13.95 -5.95
CA ASP A 56 -5.84 14.34 -6.63
C ASP A 56 -6.22 13.32 -7.72
N GLU A 57 -5.22 12.65 -8.30
CA GLU A 57 -5.35 11.72 -9.41
C GLU A 57 -5.18 10.26 -8.98
N ARG A 58 -5.97 9.35 -9.58
CA ARG A 58 -5.90 7.92 -9.27
C ARG A 58 -4.58 7.32 -9.72
N GLU A 59 -4.09 7.75 -10.88
CA GLU A 59 -2.87 7.24 -11.49
C GLU A 59 -1.67 7.49 -10.59
N ALA A 60 -1.44 8.74 -10.16
CA ALA A 60 -0.39 9.09 -9.21
C ALA A 60 -0.48 8.31 -7.88
N ALA A 61 -1.71 8.08 -7.38
CA ALA A 61 -1.92 7.23 -6.19
C ALA A 61 -1.56 5.76 -6.45
N ALA A 62 -1.89 5.23 -7.62
CA ALA A 62 -1.58 3.86 -8.01
C ALA A 62 -0.06 3.67 -8.23
N GLU A 63 0.61 4.65 -8.84
CA GLU A 63 2.06 4.67 -8.98
C GLU A 63 2.75 4.67 -7.61
N ARG A 64 2.29 5.50 -6.67
CA ARG A 64 2.86 5.48 -5.32
C ARG A 64 2.63 4.15 -4.61
N ALA A 65 1.46 3.55 -4.77
CA ALA A 65 1.16 2.22 -4.23
C ALA A 65 2.05 1.14 -4.83
N ALA A 66 2.32 1.18 -6.14
CA ALA A 66 3.25 0.28 -6.80
C ALA A 66 4.68 0.48 -6.28
N ALA A 67 5.17 1.72 -6.25
CA ALA A 67 6.50 2.05 -5.76
C ALA A 67 6.72 1.53 -4.33
N TRP A 68 5.75 1.71 -3.42
CA TRP A 68 5.88 1.16 -2.06
C TRP A 68 5.93 -0.36 -2.01
N ARG A 69 5.22 -1.05 -2.90
CA ARG A 69 5.29 -2.52 -2.97
C ARG A 69 6.65 -2.97 -3.49
N ASP A 70 7.19 -2.28 -4.50
CA ASP A 70 8.52 -2.57 -5.05
C ASP A 70 9.64 -2.27 -4.02
N GLU A 71 9.56 -1.13 -3.32
CA GLU A 71 10.51 -0.73 -2.26
C GLU A 71 10.51 -1.68 -1.06
N ARG A 72 9.41 -2.42 -0.86
CA ARG A 72 9.21 -3.32 0.29
C ARG A 72 9.02 -4.78 -0.15
N ASP A 73 9.33 -5.08 -1.40
CA ASP A 73 9.51 -6.45 -1.86
C ASP A 73 10.82 -6.94 -1.24
N LEU A 74 10.73 -7.92 -0.37
CA LEU A 74 11.90 -8.56 0.22
C LEU A 74 12.28 -9.71 -0.70
N ASP A 75 13.43 -9.63 -1.36
CA ASP A 75 13.99 -10.79 -2.09
C ASP A 75 14.02 -12.03 -1.16
N GLU A 76 13.74 -13.21 -1.73
CA GLU A 76 13.59 -14.50 -1.01
C GLU A 76 14.79 -14.89 -0.12
#